data_AF-A0A1C7M4N1-F1
#
_entry.id   AF-A0A1C7M4N1-F1
#
_cell.length_a   1.000
_cell.length_b   1.000
_cell.length_c   1.000
_cell.angle_alpha   90.00
_cell.angle_beta   90.00
_cell.angle_gamma   90.00
#
_symmetry.space_group_name_H-M   'P 1'
#
loop_
_entity.id
_entity.type
_entity.pdbx_description
1 polymer ?
#
loop_
_entity_poly.entity_id
_entity_poly.type
_entity_poly.pdbx_seq_one_letter_code
_entity_poly.pdbx_strand_id
1 'polypeptide(L)' 'MDRDGYISNGELFIVLKMMVGIHLKDGELQQVVDKTIREADQNGEGKLSFEEFSEMVSNMDVAKQMTLDLF' A
#
# COMPACT_ATOMS: atom_id res chain seq x y z
N MET A 1 -6.49 0.27 -12.85
CA MET A 1 -5.38 -0.69 -12.86
C MET A 1 -5.02 -0.98 -14.30
N ASP A 2 -3.77 -0.75 -14.68
CA ASP A 2 -3.29 -0.84 -16.07
C ASP A 2 -2.62 -2.18 -16.42
N ARG A 3 -2.40 -3.05 -15.42
CA ARG A 3 -1.88 -4.43 -15.56
C ARG A 3 -0.46 -4.49 -16.10
N ASP A 4 0.38 -3.53 -15.74
CA ASP A 4 1.78 -3.49 -16.14
C ASP A 4 2.71 -4.41 -15.31
N GLY A 5 2.17 -5.05 -14.27
CA GLY A 5 2.93 -5.94 -13.36
C GLY A 5 3.53 -5.22 -12.15
N TYR A 6 3.27 -3.92 -12.03
CA TYR A 6 3.69 -3.09 -10.91
C TYR A 6 2.45 -2.52 -10.19
N ILE A 7 2.69 -1.98 -9.01
CA ILE A 7 1.72 -1.23 -8.24
C ILE A 7 2.20 0.22 -8.21
N SER A 8 1.54 1.06 -9.00
CA SER A 8 1.78 2.50 -8.95
C SER A 8 1.19 3.12 -7.67
N ASN A 9 1.64 4.35 -7.34
CA ASN A 9 1.09 5.14 -6.24
C ASN A 9 -0.44 5.26 -6.29
N GLY A 10 -0.99 5.57 -7.48
CA GLY A 10 -2.43 5.70 -7.66
C GLY A 10 -3.18 4.37 -7.48
N GLU A 11 -2.60 3.25 -7.91
CA GLU A 11 -3.23 1.94 -7.74
C GLU A 11 -3.19 1.49 -6.28
N LEU A 12 -2.08 1.71 -5.58
CA LEU A 12 -1.98 1.44 -4.15
C LEU A 12 -3.00 2.25 -3.35
N PHE A 13 -3.17 3.53 -3.69
CA PHE A 13 -4.19 4.39 -3.09
C PHE A 13 -5.60 3.82 -3.27
N ILE A 14 -5.96 3.40 -4.48
CA ILE A 14 -7.28 2.84 -4.76
C ILE A 14 -7.51 1.56 -3.95
N VAL A 15 -6.52 0.66 -3.89
CA VAL A 15 -6.62 -0.59 -3.13
C VAL A 15 -6.79 -0.32 -1.64
N LEU A 16 -5.97 0.55 -1.06
CA LEU A 16 -6.07 0.89 0.36
C LEU A 16 -7.38 1.64 0.69
N LYS A 17 -7.87 2.51 -0.21
CA LYS A 17 -9.17 3.17 -0.07
C LYS A 17 -10.33 2.18 -0.08
N MET A 18 -10.25 1.14 -0.91
CA MET A 18 -11.22 0.04 -0.93
C MET A 18 -11.17 -0.81 0.34
N MET A 19 -9.99 -1.02 0.92
CA MET A 19 -9.80 -1.83 2.14
C MET A 19 -10.21 -1.08 3.43
N VAL A 20 -9.86 0.20 3.56
CA VAL A 20 -10.09 0.99 4.78
C VAL A 20 -11.46 1.69 4.79
N GLY A 21 -12.05 1.91 3.62
CA GLY A 21 -13.34 2.57 3.47
C GLY A 21 -13.30 4.06 3.86
N ILE A 22 -14.29 4.52 4.65
CA ILE A 22 -14.49 5.93 5.03
C ILE A 22 -13.69 6.39 6.26
N HIS A 23 -12.83 5.54 6.83
CA HIS A 23 -12.17 5.84 8.10
C HIS A 23 -10.96 6.77 8.00
N LEU A 24 -10.43 7.00 6.79
CA LEU A 24 -9.33 7.94 6.55
C LEU A 24 -9.75 9.01 5.54
N LYS A 25 -9.28 10.25 5.74
CA LYS A 25 -9.41 11.28 4.72
C LYS A 25 -8.42 11.00 3.58
N ASP A 26 -8.79 11.43 2.37
CA ASP A 26 -7.96 11.22 1.17
C ASP A 26 -6.51 11.70 1.35
N GLY A 27 -6.29 12.83 2.04
CA GLY A 27 -4.93 13.33 2.31
C GLY A 27 -4.13 12.46 3.30
N GLU A 28 -4.78 11.90 4.32
CA GLU A 28 -4.12 11.01 5.29
C GLU A 28 -3.78 9.67 4.63
N LEU A 29 -4.71 9.16 3.81
CA LEU A 29 -4.48 7.96 3.02
C LEU A 29 -3.32 8.16 2.02
N GLN A 30 -3.26 9.31 1.35
CA GLN A 30 -2.16 9.62 0.44
C GLN A 30 -0.81 9.64 1.15
N GLN A 31 -0.73 10.19 2.37
CA GLN A 31 0.51 10.16 3.16
C GLN A 31 0.94 8.73 3.52
N VAL A 32 -0.02 7.84 3.83
CA VAL A 32 0.28 6.42 4.05
C VAL A 32 0.84 5.80 2.78
N VAL A 33 0.17 5.99 1.63
CA VAL A 33 0.63 5.49 0.33
C VAL A 33 2.04 5.96 -0.01
N ASP A 34 2.30 7.26 0.14
CA ASP A 34 3.60 7.86 -0.18
C ASP A 34 4.72 7.31 0.72
N LYS A 35 4.43 7.14 2.02
CA LYS A 35 5.37 6.54 2.97
C LYS A 35 5.61 5.07 2.65
N THR A 36 4.56 4.32 2.34
CA THR A 36 4.64 2.90 1.97
C THR A 36 5.50 2.69 0.74
N ILE A 37 5.29 3.46 -0.34
CA ILE A 37 6.15 3.36 -1.53
C ILE A 37 7.58 3.73 -1.19
N ARG A 38 7.80 4.83 -0.47
CA ARG A 38 9.16 5.26 -0.10
C ARG A 38 9.93 4.22 0.72
N GLU A 39 9.24 3.43 1.55
CA GLU A 39 9.85 2.41 2.40
C GLU A 39 10.05 1.07 1.68
N ALA A 40 9.19 0.73 0.72
CA ALA A 40 9.21 -0.55 0.01
C ALA A 40 9.92 -0.52 -1.34
N ASP A 41 10.00 0.63 -2.00
CA ASP A 41 10.68 0.84 -3.28
C ASP A 41 12.21 0.82 -3.07
N GLN A 42 12.82 -0.35 -3.25
CA GLN A 42 14.26 -0.53 -3.04
C GLN A 42 15.07 -0.15 -4.27
N ASN A 43 14.45 -0.23 -5.45
CA ASN A 43 15.12 0.04 -6.72
C ASN A 43 14.97 1.50 -7.19
N GLY A 44 14.08 2.28 -6.58
CA GLY A 44 13.87 3.71 -6.83
C GLY A 44 13.05 4.01 -8.08
N GLU A 45 12.22 3.07 -8.54
CA GLU A 45 11.39 3.22 -9.75
C GLU A 45 10.10 4.02 -9.49
N GLY A 46 9.77 4.31 -8.23
CA GLY A 46 8.57 5.05 -7.82
C GLY A 46 7.28 4.23 -7.87
N LYS A 47 7.42 2.90 -8.01
CA LYS A 47 6.33 1.92 -8.08
C LYS A 47 6.82 0.60 -7.48
N LEU A 48 5.90 -0.25 -7.02
CA LEU A 48 6.28 -1.50 -6.36
C LEU A 48 6.12 -2.67 -7.32
N SER A 49 7.17 -3.47 -7.45
CA SER A 49 7.09 -4.81 -8.02
C SER A 49 6.35 -5.77 -7.07
N PHE A 50 5.96 -6.94 -7.57
CA PHE A 50 5.37 -7.99 -6.73
C PHE A 50 6.31 -8.41 -5.59
N GLU A 51 7.61 -8.48 -5.85
CA GLU A 51 8.62 -8.89 -4.88
C GLU A 51 8.77 -7.86 -3.76
N GLU A 52 8.90 -6.57 -4.10
CA GLU A 52 8.95 -5.48 -3.11
C GLU A 52 7.67 -5.41 -2.28
N PHE A 53 6.51 -5.57 -2.91
CA PHE A 53 5.23 -5.62 -2.19
C PHE A 53 5.15 -6.84 -1.26
N SER A 54 5.57 -8.02 -1.72
CA SER A 54 5.56 -9.23 -0.90
C SER A 54 6.51 -9.13 0.29
N GLU A 55 7.71 -8.58 0.08
CA GLU A 55 8.68 -8.35 1.15
C GLU A 55 8.14 -7.35 2.17
N MET A 56 7.57 -6.24 1.70
CA MET A 56 6.91 -5.24 2.55
C MET A 56 5.78 -5.87 3.39
N VAL A 57 4.86 -6.62 2.77
CA VAL A 57 3.75 -7.27 3.48
C VAL A 57 4.23 -8.35 4.45
N SER A 58 5.36 -8.99 4.18
CA SER A 58 5.95 -9.97 5.10
C SER A 58 6.63 -9.34 6.31
N ASN A 59 7.16 -8.12 6.15
CA ASN A 59 7.88 -7.37 7.19
C ASN A 59 6.96 -6.48 8.02
N MET A 60 5.94 -5.89 7.40
CA MET A 60 4.88 -5.25 8.13
C MET A 60 4.02 -6.37 8.76
N ASP A 61 3.65 -6.22 10.02
CA ASP A 61 2.58 -7.01 10.66
C ASP A 61 1.21 -6.59 10.07
N VAL A 62 1.12 -6.54 8.73
CA VAL A 62 -0.07 -6.18 7.94
C VAL A 62 -1.21 -7.12 8.31
N ALA A 63 -0.88 -8.37 8.64
CA ALA A 63 -1.81 -9.36 9.16
C ALA A 63 -2.43 -9.02 10.52
N LYS A 64 -1.95 -7.97 11.23
CA LYS A 64 -2.58 -7.37 12.44
C LYS A 64 -3.18 -5.98 12.22
N GLN A 65 -2.91 -5.32 11.09
CA GLN A 65 -3.40 -3.96 10.80
C GLN A 65 -4.46 -3.93 9.69
N MET A 66 -4.43 -4.89 8.74
CA MET A 66 -5.48 -5.10 7.74
C MET A 66 -6.55 -6.09 8.19
N THR A 67 -6.26 -6.91 9.19
CA THR A 67 -7.27 -7.30 10.17
C THR A 67 -7.42 -6.10 11.08
N LEU A 68 -8.38 -5.23 10.79
CA LEU A 68 -8.97 -4.47 11.88
C LEU A 68 -9.34 -5.52 12.92
N ASP A 69 -8.75 -5.45 14.11
CA ASP A 69 -9.21 -6.18 15.29
C ASP A 69 -10.67 -5.78 15.49
N LEU A 70 -11.56 -6.48 14.79
CA LEU A 70 -13.01 -6.38 14.87
C LEU A 70 -13.47 -7.23 16.05
N PHE A 71 -12.92 -6.99 17.24
CA PHE A 71 -13.48 -7.41 18.53
C PHE A 71 -12.99 -6.49 19.66
#